data_AF-A0A2N0WSC5-F1
#
_entry.id   AF-A0A2N0WSC5-F1
#
_cell.length_a   1.000
_cell.length_b   1.000
_cell.length_c   1.000
_cell.angle_alpha   90.00
_cell.angle_beta   90.00
_cell.angle_gamma   90.00
#
_symmetry.space_group_name_H-M   'P 1'
#
loop_
_entity.id
_entity.type
_entity.pdbx_description
1 polymer ?
#
loop_
_entity_poly.entity_id
_entity_poly.type
_entity_poly.pdbx_seq_one_letter_code
_entity_poly.pdbx_strand_id
1 'polypeptide(L)'
;MKKLVFLIVLAAIGLYYYNGVDSNPSVIEQPVYLESRVYFSVPNSSRELEFVFMGEMVSQSDCTERSGNYPSKLLEKCPECIIKSSECKSDIHSQYQSLFVDEAMSTTYLSLTKGNRFERNARLVVWGLSDKEAKLVCRDMKTKILANYEGTARCI
;
A
#
# COMPACT_ATOMS: atom_id res chain seq x y z
N MET A 1 -17.88 43.30 16.74
CA MET A 1 -18.26 42.19 15.83
C MET A 1 -17.07 41.58 15.09
N LYS A 2 -16.19 42.35 14.43
CA LYS A 2 -15.03 41.81 13.68
C LYS A 2 -14.06 40.92 14.50
N LYS A 3 -13.77 41.29 15.76
CA LYS A 3 -12.89 40.51 16.65
C LYS A 3 -13.49 39.16 17.07
N LEU A 4 -14.81 39.08 17.15
CA LEU A 4 -15.53 37.88 17.58
C LEU A 4 -15.64 36.87 16.42
N VAL A 5 -15.87 37.36 15.21
CA VAL A 5 -15.81 36.54 13.97
C VAL A 5 -14.40 35.97 13.77
N PHE A 6 -13.35 36.75 14.02
CA PHE A 6 -11.97 36.27 13.88
C PHE A 6 -11.63 35.13 14.86
N LEU A 7 -12.11 35.22 16.10
CA LEU A 7 -11.94 34.15 17.10
C LEU A 7 -12.70 32.88 16.72
N ILE A 8 -13.90 33.00 16.15
CA ILE A 8 -14.67 31.85 15.68
C ILE A 8 -13.97 31.16 14.50
N VAL A 9 -13.41 31.95 13.56
CA VAL A 9 -12.63 31.39 12.43
C VAL A 9 -11.37 30.68 12.92
N LEU A 10 -10.64 31.27 13.87
CA LEU A 10 -9.47 30.63 14.47
C LEU A 10 -9.83 29.36 15.25
N ALA A 11 -10.94 29.37 15.98
CA ALA A 11 -11.44 28.19 16.69
C ALA A 11 -11.88 27.09 15.73
N ALA A 12 -12.50 27.44 14.60
CA ALA A 12 -12.88 26.50 13.56
C ALA A 12 -11.65 25.88 12.87
N ILE A 13 -10.63 26.69 12.56
CA ILE A 13 -9.34 26.20 12.05
C ILE A 13 -8.67 25.30 13.09
N GLY A 14 -8.64 25.71 14.36
CA GLY A 14 -8.08 24.93 15.45
C GLY A 14 -8.78 23.58 15.65
N LEU A 15 -10.11 23.55 15.62
CA LEU A 15 -10.91 22.33 15.69
C LEU A 15 -10.74 21.43 14.46
N TYR A 16 -10.60 22.02 13.26
CA TYR A 16 -10.33 21.27 12.05
C TYR A 16 -8.96 20.58 12.11
N TYR A 17 -7.93 21.28 12.61
CA TYR A 17 -6.60 20.70 12.82
C TYR A 17 -6.56 19.70 13.99
N TYR A 18 -7.33 19.95 15.06
CA TYR A 18 -7.39 19.06 16.22
C TYR A 18 -8.13 17.76 15.94
N ASN A 19 -9.19 17.81 15.12
CA ASN A 19 -9.88 16.61 14.61
C ASN A 19 -9.17 15.97 13.42
N GLY A 20 -8.02 16.50 13.02
CA GLY A 20 -7.10 15.81 12.13
C GLY A 20 -6.62 14.55 12.83
N VAL A 21 -7.36 13.46 12.65
CA VAL A 21 -6.94 12.09 12.96
C VAL A 21 -5.50 11.98 12.52
N ASP A 22 -4.60 11.60 13.44
CA ASP A 22 -3.19 11.42 13.13
C ASP A 22 -3.10 10.59 11.85
N SER A 23 -2.70 11.24 10.75
CA SER A 23 -2.69 10.61 9.44
C SER A 23 -1.61 9.53 9.35
N ASN A 24 -0.79 9.40 10.39
CA ASN A 24 0.32 8.48 10.44
C ASN A 24 0.49 7.86 11.85
N PRO A 25 -0.53 7.16 12.37
CA PRO A 25 -0.50 6.59 13.71
C PRO A 25 0.51 5.43 13.78
N SER A 26 0.99 5.14 14.98
CA SER A 26 1.90 4.01 15.23
C SER A 26 1.21 2.66 14.99
N VAL A 27 -0.10 2.56 15.25
CA VAL A 27 -0.93 1.35 15.05
C VAL A 27 -2.17 1.71 14.23
N ILE A 28 -2.56 0.84 13.30
CA ILE A 28 -3.79 0.95 12.49
C ILE A 28 -4.73 -0.17 12.93
N GLU A 29 -5.75 0.14 13.73
CA GLU A 29 -6.66 -0.88 14.29
C GLU A 29 -7.80 -1.26 13.33
N GLN A 30 -8.27 -0.31 12.52
CA GLN A 30 -9.37 -0.50 11.57
C GLN A 30 -8.93 -0.01 10.18
N PRO A 31 -8.10 -0.80 9.48
CA PRO A 31 -7.54 -0.36 8.22
C PRO A 31 -8.62 -0.24 7.14
N VAL A 32 -8.49 0.79 6.31
CA VAL A 32 -9.06 0.80 4.96
C VAL A 32 -8.01 0.23 4.02
N TYR A 33 -8.37 -0.68 3.14
CA TYR A 33 -7.43 -1.32 2.25
C TYR A 33 -7.35 -0.60 0.91
N LEU A 34 -6.14 -0.17 0.53
CA LEU A 34 -5.85 0.21 -0.84
C LEU A 34 -5.51 -1.05 -1.63
N GLU A 35 -6.34 -1.42 -2.60
CA GLU A 35 -6.05 -2.48 -3.57
C GLU A 35 -5.66 -1.85 -4.91
N SER A 36 -4.45 -2.11 -5.38
CA SER A 36 -3.97 -1.69 -6.69
C SER A 36 -3.65 -2.89 -7.58
N ARG A 37 -4.14 -2.84 -8.82
CA ARG A 37 -3.83 -3.83 -9.85
C ARG A 37 -2.64 -3.33 -10.66
N VAL A 38 -1.57 -4.10 -10.69
CA VAL A 38 -0.30 -3.73 -11.32
C VAL A 38 0.05 -4.80 -12.34
N TYR A 39 0.28 -4.40 -13.58
CA TYR A 39 0.75 -5.30 -14.63
C TYR A 39 2.26 -5.22 -14.72
N PHE A 40 2.89 -6.35 -15.00
CA PHE A 40 4.34 -6.45 -15.16
C PHE A 40 4.67 -7.25 -16.41
N SER A 41 5.41 -6.58 -17.30
CA SER A 41 5.95 -7.21 -18.49
C SER A 41 7.26 -7.90 -18.14
N VAL A 42 7.30 -9.23 -18.27
CA VAL A 42 8.54 -9.99 -18.02
C VAL A 42 9.56 -9.63 -19.12
N PRO A 43 10.77 -9.14 -18.76
CA PRO A 43 11.78 -8.81 -19.75
C PRO A 43 12.11 -10.00 -20.65
N ASN A 44 12.17 -9.77 -21.96
CA ASN A 44 12.42 -10.80 -22.99
C ASN A 44 11.35 -11.91 -23.07
N SER A 45 10.11 -11.63 -22.63
CA SER A 45 8.96 -12.54 -22.78
C SER A 45 7.75 -11.77 -23.31
N SER A 46 6.83 -12.48 -23.99
CA SER A 46 5.51 -11.94 -24.37
C SER A 46 4.47 -12.05 -23.26
N ARG A 47 4.88 -12.52 -22.08
CA ARG A 47 4.00 -12.76 -20.93
C ARG A 47 3.85 -11.51 -20.08
N GLU A 48 2.62 -11.07 -19.87
CA GLU A 48 2.25 -10.12 -18.83
C GLU A 48 1.82 -10.87 -17.56
N LEU A 49 2.25 -10.36 -16.41
CA LEU A 49 1.85 -10.81 -15.09
C LEU A 49 0.97 -9.75 -14.44
N GLU A 50 -0.06 -10.20 -13.73
CA GLU A 50 -0.85 -9.33 -12.87
C GLU A 50 -0.42 -9.51 -11.41
N PHE A 51 -0.11 -8.40 -10.76
CA PHE A 51 0.11 -8.28 -9.34
C PHE A 51 -1.06 -7.57 -8.69
N VAL A 52 -1.37 -8.02 -7.47
CA VAL A 52 -2.28 -7.30 -6.58
C VAL A 52 -1.44 -6.73 -5.45
N PHE A 53 -1.40 -5.41 -5.38
CA PHE A 53 -0.83 -4.67 -4.26
C PHE A 53 -1.95 -4.30 -3.29
N MET A 54 -1.79 -4.63 -2.02
CA MET A 54 -2.73 -4.29 -0.95
C MET A 54 -2.00 -3.53 0.14
N GLY A 55 -2.51 -2.38 0.57
CA GLY A 55 -1.93 -1.60 1.67
C GLY A 55 -2.96 -1.25 2.74
N GLU A 56 -2.56 -1.35 4.01
CA GLU A 56 -3.38 -0.89 5.15
C GLU A 56 -3.29 0.63 5.27
N MET A 57 -4.40 1.33 5.09
CA MET A 57 -4.53 2.78 5.22
C MET A 57 -5.26 3.14 6.50
N VAL A 58 -4.99 4.33 7.03
CA VAL A 58 -5.51 4.77 8.33
C VAL A 58 -7.01 5.06 8.28
N SER A 59 -7.50 5.53 7.13
CA SER A 59 -8.88 5.91 6.92
C SER A 59 -9.22 5.96 5.42
N GLN A 60 -10.50 6.15 5.10
CA GLN A 60 -10.95 6.35 3.72
C GLN A 60 -10.31 7.59 3.09
N SER A 61 -10.10 8.66 3.86
CA SER A 61 -9.45 9.89 3.39
C SER A 61 -7.98 9.64 3.07
N ASP A 62 -7.25 8.97 3.97
CA ASP A 62 -5.84 8.58 3.77
C ASP A 62 -5.69 7.69 2.54
N CYS A 63 -6.58 6.71 2.37
CA CYS A 63 -6.59 5.84 1.20
C CYS A 63 -6.83 6.62 -0.09
N THR A 64 -7.84 7.49 -0.12
CA THR A 64 -8.19 8.28 -1.31
C THR A 64 -7.02 9.19 -1.71
N GLU A 65 -6.41 9.89 -0.75
CA GLU A 65 -5.24 10.74 -0.98
C GLU A 65 -4.04 9.95 -1.53
N ARG A 66 -3.78 8.77 -0.98
CA ARG A 66 -2.61 7.94 -1.34
C ARG A 66 -2.81 7.10 -2.59
N SER A 67 -4.04 6.74 -2.94
CA SER A 67 -4.36 5.83 -4.04
C SER A 67 -3.76 6.23 -5.39
N GLY A 68 -3.62 7.54 -5.65
CA GLY A 68 -3.08 8.07 -6.90
C GLY A 68 -1.55 8.05 -7.00
N ASN A 69 -0.83 8.07 -5.87
CA ASN A 69 0.61 8.32 -5.86
C ASN A 69 1.43 7.27 -5.10
N TYR A 70 0.87 6.65 -4.07
CA TYR A 70 1.61 5.75 -3.20
C TYR A 70 2.10 4.49 -3.92
N PRO A 71 1.25 3.75 -4.69
CA PRO A 71 1.73 2.61 -5.47
C PRO A 71 2.79 3.03 -6.50
N SER A 72 2.62 4.18 -7.15
CA SER A 72 3.54 4.70 -8.16
C SER A 72 4.92 5.01 -7.57
N LYS A 73 4.98 5.63 -6.40
CA LYS A 73 6.23 5.92 -5.69
C LYS A 73 6.94 4.65 -5.23
N LEU A 74 6.16 3.68 -4.73
CA LEU A 74 6.70 2.40 -4.28
C LEU A 74 7.31 1.59 -5.44
N LEU A 75 6.71 1.70 -6.62
CA LEU A 75 7.09 0.98 -7.83
C LEU A 75 7.94 1.81 -8.80
N GLU A 76 8.41 2.99 -8.40
CA GLU A 76 9.17 3.90 -9.27
C GLU A 76 10.43 3.25 -9.87
N LYS A 77 11.05 2.31 -9.14
CA LYS A 77 12.23 1.55 -9.58
C LYS A 77 11.86 0.27 -10.35
N CYS A 78 10.61 0.10 -10.75
CA CYS A 78 10.12 -0.96 -11.62
C CYS A 78 9.54 -0.34 -12.89
N PRO A 79 10.37 -0.02 -13.90
CA PRO A 79 9.89 0.58 -15.15
C PRO A 79 8.95 -0.36 -15.93
N GLU A 80 9.00 -1.67 -15.66
CA GLU A 80 8.10 -2.65 -16.25
C GLU A 80 6.73 -2.74 -15.54
N CYS A 81 6.57 -2.08 -14.39
CA CYS A 81 5.35 -2.09 -13.60
C CYS A 81 4.38 -0.99 -14.06
N ILE A 82 3.16 -1.36 -14.43
CA ILE A 82 2.11 -0.44 -14.86
C ILE A 82 0.90 -0.59 -13.94
N ILE A 83 0.58 0.45 -13.19
CA ILE A 83 -0.63 0.49 -12.36
C ILE A 83 -1.85 0.67 -13.27
N LYS A 84 -2.79 -0.27 -13.22
CA LYS A 84 -4.03 -0.28 -14.01
C LYS A 84 -5.20 0.34 -13.28
N SER A 85 -5.33 0.01 -12.00
CA SER A 85 -6.37 0.54 -11.13
C SER A 85 -5.91 0.59 -9.68
N SER A 86 -6.56 1.46 -8.91
CA SER A 86 -6.42 1.58 -7.47
C SER A 86 -7.80 1.81 -6.88
N GLU A 87 -8.19 1.02 -5.89
CA GLU A 87 -9.49 1.08 -5.23
C GLU A 87 -9.30 1.08 -3.72
N CYS A 88 -10.12 1.88 -3.02
CA CYS A 88 -10.17 1.89 -1.56
C CYS A 88 -11.36 1.05 -1.10
N LYS A 89 -11.08 0.02 -0.31
CA LYS A 89 -12.08 -0.93 0.18
C LYS A 89 -12.08 -0.95 1.70
N SER A 90 -13.26 -0.93 2.30
CA SER A 90 -13.41 -1.07 3.76
C SER A 90 -13.08 -2.48 4.27
N ASP A 91 -13.10 -3.46 3.36
CA ASP A 91 -12.77 -4.86 3.65
C ASP A 91 -12.09 -5.47 2.43
N ILE A 92 -11.32 -6.54 2.66
CA ILE A 92 -10.68 -7.34 1.61
C ILE A 92 -11.34 -8.71 1.54
N HIS A 93 -11.24 -9.34 0.36
CA HIS A 93 -11.71 -10.69 0.21
C HIS A 93 -11.04 -11.60 1.27
N SER A 94 -11.79 -12.51 1.88
CA SER A 94 -11.32 -13.35 3.00
C SER A 94 -9.98 -14.06 2.71
N GLN A 95 -9.81 -14.53 1.47
CA GLN A 95 -8.56 -15.14 0.97
C GLN A 95 -7.30 -14.24 1.04
N TYR A 96 -7.46 -12.93 1.23
CA TYR A 96 -6.35 -11.98 1.38
C TYR A 96 -6.09 -11.60 2.84
N GLN A 97 -6.99 -11.93 3.77
CA GLN A 97 -6.80 -11.64 5.19
C GLN A 97 -5.58 -12.38 5.75
N SER A 98 -5.37 -13.63 5.33
CA SER A 98 -4.21 -14.46 5.69
C SER A 98 -2.87 -13.84 5.28
N LEU A 99 -2.85 -12.98 4.26
CA LEU A 99 -1.61 -12.31 3.83
C LEU A 99 -1.12 -11.34 4.89
N PHE A 100 -2.01 -10.64 5.59
CA PHE A 100 -1.64 -9.61 6.58
C PHE A 100 -1.17 -10.19 7.92
N VAL A 101 -1.50 -11.46 8.20
CA VAL A 101 -0.94 -12.23 9.33
C VAL A 101 0.27 -13.09 8.94
N ASP A 102 0.79 -12.88 7.72
CA ASP A 102 2.01 -13.51 7.22
C ASP A 102 1.95 -15.06 7.17
N GLU A 103 0.74 -15.61 6.94
CA GLU A 103 0.53 -17.05 6.78
C GLU A 103 0.99 -17.55 5.41
N ALA A 104 1.49 -18.78 5.35
CA ALA A 104 1.88 -19.44 4.12
C ALA A 104 0.64 -19.73 3.23
N MET A 105 0.78 -19.48 1.94
CA MET A 105 -0.28 -19.69 0.95
C MET A 105 0.23 -20.55 -0.21
N SER A 106 -0.67 -20.89 -1.14
CA SER A 106 -0.31 -21.61 -2.37
C SER A 106 0.52 -20.80 -3.36
N THR A 107 0.80 -19.52 -3.07
CA THR A 107 1.68 -18.66 -3.85
C THR A 107 2.64 -17.91 -2.94
N THR A 108 3.84 -17.60 -3.44
CA THR A 108 4.78 -16.72 -2.75
C THR A 108 4.32 -15.27 -2.90
N TYR A 109 4.37 -14.52 -1.80
CA TYR A 109 4.04 -13.09 -1.80
C TYR A 109 5.07 -12.27 -1.04
N LEU A 110 5.09 -10.97 -1.31
CA LEU A 110 5.96 -10.03 -0.64
C LEU A 110 5.19 -9.32 0.48
N SER A 111 5.62 -9.54 1.70
CA SER A 111 5.14 -8.85 2.90
C SER A 111 6.01 -7.62 3.20
N LEU A 112 5.37 -6.45 3.30
CA LEU A 112 5.98 -5.18 3.66
C LEU A 112 5.44 -4.73 5.02
N THR A 113 6.34 -4.39 5.93
CA THR A 113 6.03 -3.81 7.24
C THR A 113 6.64 -2.42 7.33
N LYS A 114 5.84 -1.42 7.70
CA LYS A 114 6.31 -0.03 7.75
C LYS A 114 7.49 0.16 8.71
N GLY A 115 8.46 0.98 8.32
CA GLY A 115 9.62 1.40 9.13
C GLY A 115 9.48 2.82 9.68
N ASN A 116 8.68 3.66 9.03
CA ASN A 116 8.40 5.02 9.48
C ASN A 116 6.91 5.37 9.37
N ARG A 117 6.57 6.60 9.79
CA ARG A 117 5.18 7.07 9.85
C ARG A 117 4.53 7.24 8.46
N PHE A 118 5.30 7.49 7.41
CA PHE A 118 4.78 7.73 6.05
C PHE A 118 4.54 6.45 5.25
N GLU A 119 5.12 5.33 5.70
CA GLU A 119 4.94 4.01 5.11
C GLU A 119 3.68 3.32 5.63
N ARG A 120 3.25 2.30 4.89
CA ARG A 120 2.13 1.43 5.25
C ARG A 120 2.55 -0.02 5.17
N ASN A 121 1.97 -0.83 6.04
CA ASN A 121 2.00 -2.27 5.86
C ASN A 121 1.32 -2.60 4.54
N ALA A 122 1.94 -3.47 3.76
CA ALA A 122 1.41 -3.83 2.46
C ALA A 122 1.79 -5.24 2.06
N ARG A 123 1.05 -5.80 1.11
CA ARG A 123 1.22 -7.13 0.55
C ARG A 123 1.21 -7.01 -0.96
N LEU A 124 2.22 -7.57 -1.61
CA LEU A 124 2.24 -7.71 -3.06
C LEU A 124 2.14 -9.18 -3.40
N VAL A 125 1.05 -9.55 -4.06
CA VAL A 125 0.72 -10.93 -4.40
C VAL A 125 0.79 -11.10 -5.91
N VAL A 126 1.33 -12.23 -6.33
CA VAL A 126 1.43 -12.59 -7.74
C VAL A 126 0.74 -13.94 -7.96
N TRP A 127 -0.08 -14.01 -9.01
CA TRP A 127 -0.78 -15.23 -9.39
C TRP A 127 -0.24 -15.83 -10.69
N GLY A 128 -0.49 -17.11 -10.88
CA GLY A 128 -0.17 -17.82 -12.12
C GLY A 128 1.33 -18.11 -12.32
N LEU A 129 2.16 -17.95 -11.30
CA LEU A 129 3.57 -18.33 -11.33
C LEU A 129 3.78 -19.72 -10.74
N SER A 130 4.79 -20.43 -11.24
CA SER A 130 5.36 -21.57 -10.52
C SER A 130 6.11 -21.10 -9.27
N ASP A 131 6.29 -21.97 -8.28
CA ASP A 131 7.05 -21.66 -7.06
C ASP A 131 8.42 -21.04 -7.31
N LYS A 132 9.13 -21.53 -8.33
CA LYS A 132 10.47 -21.03 -8.69
C LYS A 132 10.39 -19.61 -9.24
N GLU A 133 9.43 -19.33 -10.12
CA GLU A 133 9.22 -17.99 -10.66
C GLU A 133 8.75 -17.02 -9.58
N ALA A 134 7.80 -17.42 -8.73
CA ALA A 134 7.27 -16.59 -7.66
C ALA A 134 8.36 -16.16 -6.67
N LYS A 135 9.28 -17.07 -6.31
CA LYS A 135 10.45 -16.75 -5.47
C LYS A 135 11.43 -15.77 -6.13
N LEU A 136 11.62 -15.88 -7.45
CA LEU A 136 12.48 -14.96 -8.20
C LEU A 136 11.87 -13.57 -8.28
N VAL A 137 10.60 -13.48 -8.69
CA VAL A 137 9.85 -12.22 -8.78
C VAL A 137 9.78 -11.56 -7.40
N CYS A 138 9.48 -12.31 -6.35
CA CYS A 138 9.44 -11.74 -4.99
C CYS A 138 10.79 -11.15 -4.57
N ARG A 139 11.91 -11.83 -4.87
CA ARG A 139 13.25 -11.32 -4.53
C ARG A 139 13.64 -10.08 -5.32
N ASP A 140 13.29 -10.04 -6.62
CA ASP A 140 13.51 -8.87 -7.47
C ASP A 140 12.69 -7.68 -6.95
N MET A 141 11.39 -7.87 -6.75
CA MET A 141 10.48 -6.85 -6.23
C MET A 141 10.89 -6.35 -4.85
N LYS A 142 11.31 -7.25 -3.95
CA LYS A 142 11.87 -6.88 -2.65
C LYS A 142 13.03 -5.91 -2.80
N THR A 143 13.96 -6.20 -3.71
CA THR A 143 15.16 -5.36 -3.93
C THR A 143 14.77 -3.99 -4.48
N LYS A 144 13.86 -3.95 -5.46
CA LYS A 144 13.36 -2.70 -6.05
C LYS A 144 12.60 -1.83 -5.05
N ILE A 145 11.75 -2.44 -4.22
CA ILE A 145 10.92 -1.72 -3.24
C ILE A 145 11.77 -1.16 -2.10
N LEU A 146 12.72 -1.94 -1.56
CA LEU A 146 13.61 -1.48 -0.48
C LEU A 146 14.53 -0.31 -0.88
N ALA A 147 14.62 0.04 -2.17
CA ALA A 147 15.32 1.26 -2.60
C ALA A 147 14.60 2.54 -2.15
N ASN A 148 13.28 2.48 -1.94
CA ASN A 148 12.42 3.61 -1.59
C ASN A 148 11.61 3.37 -0.30
N TYR A 149 11.93 2.31 0.46
CA TYR A 149 11.17 1.86 1.63
C TYR A 149 12.13 1.51 2.77
N GLU A 150 12.01 2.21 3.89
CA GLU A 150 12.81 2.07 5.11
C GLU A 150 12.37 0.89 5.98
N GLY A 151 11.13 0.46 5.84
CA GLY A 151 10.57 -0.70 6.53
C GLY A 151 11.18 -2.03 6.11
N THR A 152 10.57 -3.11 6.60
CA THR A 152 11.05 -4.46 6.29
C THR A 152 10.26 -5.08 5.15
N ALA A 153 10.93 -5.90 4.35
CA ALA A 153 10.34 -6.64 3.25
C ALA A 153 10.73 -8.13 3.32
N ARG A 154 9.74 -9.03 3.30
CA ARG A 154 9.92 -10.50 3.40
C ARG A 154 9.15 -11.22 2.31
N CYS A 155 9.81 -12.18 1.67
CA CYS A 155 9.13 -13.14 0.81
C CYS A 155 8.61 -14.27 1.68
N ILE A 156 7.30 -14.51 1.62
CA ILE A 156 6.59 -15.57 2.33
C ILE A 156 6.17 -16.62 1.31
#